data_AF-A0A7X2SZ06-F1
#
_entry.id   AF-A0A7X2SZ06-F1
#
_cell.length_a   1.000
_cell.length_b   1.000
_cell.length_c   1.000
_cell.angle_alpha   90.00
_cell.angle_beta   90.00
_cell.angle_gamma   90.00
#
_symmetry.space_group_name_H-M   'P 1'
#
loop_
_entity.id
_entity.type
_entity.pdbx_description
1 polymer ?
#
loop_
_entity_poly.entity_id
_entity_poly.type
_entity_poly.pdbx_seq_one_letter_code
_entity_poly.pdbx_strand_id
1 'polypeptide(L)'
;ESLDELPAIMAEAFALAQSGRPGPVLVDIPKDIQIAQGEPAPHLVPVEEGSALPHQAIQEARALMAQARKPMLYVGGGVGLAQAVPALRALAEETGIPAVATLKGLGSVDPHSEVYLGML
;
A
#
# COMPACT_ATOMS: atom_id res chain seq x y z
N GLU A 1 -12.44 -25.49 15.83
CA GLU A 1 -12.10 -24.26 16.55
C GLU A 1 -11.72 -24.62 17.97
N SER A 2 -10.41 -24.66 18.22
CA SER A 2 -9.82 -24.88 19.54
C SER A 2 -8.94 -23.68 19.93
N LEU A 3 -8.57 -23.60 21.22
CA LEU A 3 -7.63 -22.58 21.71
C LEU A 3 -6.28 -22.64 20.98
N ASP A 4 -5.85 -23.83 20.56
CA ASP A 4 -4.56 -24.05 19.88
C ASP A 4 -4.53 -23.56 18.42
N GLU A 5 -5.69 -23.41 17.78
CA GLU A 5 -5.81 -22.91 16.41
C GLU A 5 -5.78 -21.37 16.33
N LEU A 6 -6.13 -20.69 17.43
CA LEU A 6 -6.28 -19.23 17.47
C LEU A 6 -5.01 -18.46 17.02
N PRO A 7 -3.77 -18.83 17.41
CA PRO A 7 -2.58 -18.12 16.92
C PRO A 7 -2.42 -18.14 15.40
N ALA A 8 -2.77 -19.25 14.74
CA ALA A 8 -2.67 -19.37 13.28
C ALA A 8 -3.73 -18.50 12.58
N ILE A 9 -4.97 -18.51 13.08
CA ILE A 9 -6.06 -17.66 12.59
C ILE A 9 -5.69 -16.17 12.72
N MET A 10 -5.12 -15.78 13.86
CA MET A 10 -4.67 -14.40 14.07
C MET A 10 -3.55 -14.02 13.10
N ALA A 11 -2.58 -14.91 12.89
CA ALA A 11 -1.50 -14.66 11.95
C ALA A 11 -2.00 -14.48 10.50
N GLU A 12 -2.95 -15.31 10.07
CA GLU A 12 -3.62 -15.16 8.77
C GLU A 12 -4.40 -13.83 8.67
N ALA A 13 -5.14 -13.46 9.71
CA ALA A 13 -5.88 -12.21 9.75
C ALA A 13 -4.95 -10.99 9.56
N PHE A 14 -3.78 -10.99 10.21
CA PHE A 14 -2.77 -9.94 10.00
C PHE A 14 -2.16 -9.95 8.60
N ALA A 15 -1.90 -11.14 8.03
CA ALA A 15 -1.39 -11.26 6.66
C ALA A 15 -2.40 -10.71 5.64
N LEU A 16 -3.67 -11.10 5.74
CA LEU A 16 -4.75 -10.62 4.89
C LEU A 16 -4.97 -9.11 5.02
N ALA A 17 -4.98 -8.58 6.24
CA ALA A 17 -5.20 -7.16 6.49
C ALA A 17 -4.12 -6.25 5.88
N GLN A 18 -2.90 -6.76 5.71
CA GLN A 18 -1.72 -6.00 5.24
C GLN A 18 -1.37 -6.26 3.77
N SER A 19 -1.75 -7.42 3.23
CA SER A 19 -1.39 -7.80 1.85
C SER A 19 -2.18 -7.03 0.78
N GLY A 20 -1.59 -6.92 -0.41
CA GLY A 20 -2.24 -6.38 -1.60
C GLY A 20 -2.84 -4.98 -1.41
N ARG A 21 -4.17 -4.91 -1.25
CA ARG A 21 -4.90 -3.70 -0.88
C ARG A 21 -5.28 -3.79 0.60
N PRO A 22 -4.55 -3.12 1.51
CA PRO A 22 -4.79 -3.23 2.94
C PRO A 22 -6.22 -2.87 3.34
N GLY A 23 -6.75 -3.59 4.32
CA GLY A 23 -8.14 -3.47 4.76
C GLY A 23 -8.42 -4.18 6.09
N PRO A 24 -9.57 -3.88 6.72
CA PRO A 24 -9.95 -4.50 7.97
C PRO A 24 -10.31 -5.98 7.78
N VAL A 25 -10.01 -6.79 8.80
CA VAL A 25 -10.41 -8.20 8.92
C VAL A 25 -11.20 -8.37 10.21
N LEU A 26 -12.29 -9.13 10.15
CA LEU A 26 -13.09 -9.49 11.33
C LEU A 26 -12.75 -10.94 11.71
N VAL A 27 -12.33 -11.15 12.96
CA VAL A 27 -12.17 -12.47 13.56
C VAL A 27 -13.24 -12.60 14.64
N ASP A 28 -14.13 -13.57 14.47
CA ASP A 28 -15.10 -13.93 15.52
C ASP A 28 -14.49 -15.01 16.42
N ILE A 29 -14.64 -14.86 17.73
CA ILE A 29 -14.05 -15.77 18.71
C ILE A 29 -15.16 -16.29 19.62
N PRO A 30 -15.48 -17.59 19.58
CA PRO A 30 -16.46 -18.21 20.48
C PRO A 30 -16.15 -17.99 21.96
N LYS A 31 -17.19 -17.85 22.79
CA LYS A 31 -17.05 -17.53 24.22
C LYS A 31 -16.24 -18.56 24.99
N ASP A 32 -16.41 -19.84 24.68
CA ASP A 32 -15.70 -20.96 25.28
C ASP A 32 -14.18 -20.89 25.01
N ILE A 33 -13.78 -20.46 23.81
CA ILE A 33 -12.37 -20.20 23.47
C ILE A 33 -11.84 -18.97 24.22
N GLN A 34 -12.63 -17.88 24.30
CA GLN A 34 -12.22 -16.66 25.01
C GLN A 34 -11.92 -16.88 26.51
N ILE A 35 -12.62 -17.82 27.16
CA ILE A 35 -12.45 -18.10 28.60
C ILE A 35 -11.56 -19.31 28.88
N ALA A 36 -11.11 -20.01 27.84
CA ALA A 36 -10.25 -21.17 28.00
C ALA A 36 -8.91 -20.76 28.62
N GLN A 37 -8.37 -21.61 29.50
CA GLN A 37 -7.05 -21.43 30.08
C GLN A 37 -6.05 -22.29 29.31
N GLY A 38 -4.95 -21.69 28.88
CA GLY A 38 -3.87 -22.37 28.18
C GLY A 38 -2.83 -21.39 27.67
N GLU A 39 -1.66 -21.91 27.29
CA GLU A 39 -0.57 -21.17 26.69
C GLU A 39 -0.33 -21.73 25.28
N PRO A 40 -1.15 -21.35 24.29
CA PRO A 40 -0.98 -21.86 22.94
C PRO A 40 0.37 -21.39 22.39
N ALA A 41 1.05 -22.29 21.66
CA ALA A 41 2.35 -21.97 21.08
C ALA A 41 2.23 -20.83 20.06
N PRO A 42 3.20 -19.90 20.00
CA PRO A 42 3.18 -18.84 19.01
C PRO A 42 3.25 -19.43 17.59
N HIS A 43 2.42 -18.90 16.70
CA HIS A 43 2.47 -19.23 15.28
C HIS A 43 3.28 -18.14 14.55
N LEU A 44 4.49 -18.48 14.13
CA LEU A 44 5.38 -17.57 13.41
C LEU A 44 5.21 -17.77 11.91
N VAL A 45 4.83 -16.71 11.19
CA VAL A 45 4.73 -16.72 9.72
C VAL A 45 5.95 -16.02 9.14
N PRO A 46 6.64 -16.60 8.15
CA PRO A 46 7.72 -15.90 7.46
C PRO A 46 7.19 -14.64 6.80
N VAL A 47 7.98 -13.56 6.84
CA VAL A 47 7.68 -12.34 6.10
C VAL A 47 7.88 -12.66 4.61
N GLU A 48 6.81 -12.59 3.83
CA GLU A 48 6.95 -12.68 2.37
C GLU A 48 7.78 -11.49 1.86
N GLU A 49 8.83 -11.80 1.10
CA GLU A 49 9.59 -10.77 0.38
C GLU A 49 8.68 -10.12 -0.65
N GLY A 50 8.78 -8.79 -0.79
CA GLY A 50 7.88 -8.02 -1.65
C GLY A 50 7.81 -8.54 -3.09
N SER A 51 6.67 -8.31 -3.75
CA SER A 51 6.46 -8.70 -5.15
C SER A 51 7.63 -8.26 -6.03
N ALA A 52 8.03 -9.15 -6.95
CA ALA A 52 9.00 -8.82 -7.98
C ALA A 52 8.60 -7.54 -8.73
N LEU A 53 9.57 -6.65 -8.95
CA LEU A 53 9.35 -5.43 -9.70
C LEU A 53 8.91 -5.77 -11.13
N PRO A 54 7.80 -5.19 -11.64
CA PRO A 54 7.31 -5.48 -12.97
C PRO A 54 8.13 -4.70 -14.02
N HIS A 55 9.38 -5.12 -14.23
CA HIS A 55 10.35 -4.39 -15.06
C HIS A 55 9.83 -4.07 -16.46
N GLN A 56 9.15 -5.02 -17.11
CA GLN A 56 8.58 -4.80 -18.44
C GLN A 56 7.52 -3.69 -18.43
N ALA A 57 6.55 -3.74 -17.51
CA ALA A 57 5.51 -2.74 -17.40
C ALA A 57 6.08 -1.35 -17.07
N ILE A 58 7.13 -1.28 -16.26
CA ILE A 58 7.84 -0.02 -15.98
C ILE A 58 8.49 0.55 -17.25
N GLN A 59 9.14 -0.27 -18.08
CA GLN A 59 9.74 0.21 -19.33
C GLN A 59 8.68 0.68 -20.33
N GLU A 60 7.56 -0.04 -20.43
CA GLU A 60 6.42 0.37 -21.27
C GLU A 60 5.84 1.70 -20.80
N ALA A 61 5.64 1.89 -19.49
CA ALA A 61 5.17 3.14 -18.90
C ALA A 61 6.14 4.30 -19.21
N ARG A 62 7.46 4.08 -19.08
CA ARG A 62 8.47 5.10 -19.43
C ARG A 62 8.43 5.48 -20.91
N ALA A 63 8.28 4.50 -21.81
CA ALA A 63 8.16 4.77 -23.24
C ALA A 63 6.91 5.59 -23.57
N LEU A 64 5.78 5.29 -22.93
CA LEU A 64 4.54 6.06 -23.07
C LEU A 64 4.68 7.49 -22.52
N MET A 65 5.31 7.64 -21.35
CA MET A 65 5.58 8.96 -20.74
C MET A 65 6.45 9.83 -21.65
N ALA A 66 7.50 9.27 -22.26
CA ALA A 66 8.40 9.99 -23.16
C ALA A 66 7.74 10.45 -24.47
N GLN A 67 6.72 9.73 -24.93
CA GLN A 67 5.97 10.06 -26.15
C GLN A 67 4.77 10.98 -25.88
N ALA A 68 4.38 11.17 -24.62
CA ALA A 68 3.23 11.96 -24.25
C ALA A 68 3.47 13.46 -24.53
N ARG A 69 2.56 14.09 -25.28
CA ARG A 69 2.64 15.53 -25.59
C ARG A 69 2.27 16.43 -24.41
N LYS A 70 1.33 16.00 -23.56
CA LYS A 70 0.83 16.73 -22.39
C LYS A 70 0.57 15.76 -21.23
N PRO A 71 1.63 15.14 -20.65
CA PRO A 71 1.47 14.21 -19.55
C PRO A 71 0.97 14.93 -18.28
N MET A 72 0.35 14.15 -17.40
CA MET A 72 -0.09 14.61 -16.08
C MET A 72 0.02 13.48 -15.07
N LEU A 73 0.52 13.76 -13.87
CA LEU A 73 0.49 12.84 -12.74
C LEU A 73 -0.85 13.00 -12.02
N TYR A 74 -1.68 11.96 -12.00
CA TYR A 74 -2.93 11.92 -11.25
C TYR A 74 -2.74 11.08 -9.98
N VAL A 75 -2.57 11.74 -8.83
CA VAL A 75 -2.01 11.13 -7.62
C VAL A 75 -3.10 10.68 -6.64
N GLY A 76 -3.21 9.36 -6.46
CA GLY A 76 -4.09 8.72 -5.48
C GLY A 76 -3.46 8.56 -4.09
N GLY A 77 -4.28 8.23 -3.09
CA GLY A 77 -3.80 7.90 -1.74
C GLY A 77 -2.93 6.64 -1.64
N GLY A 78 -2.87 5.84 -2.70
CA GLY A 78 -1.97 4.68 -2.80
C GLY A 78 -0.49 5.05 -2.62
N VAL A 79 -0.09 6.27 -2.99
CA VAL A 79 1.29 6.74 -2.79
C VAL A 79 1.64 6.79 -1.30
N GLY A 80 0.75 7.32 -0.47
CA GLY A 80 0.94 7.34 0.97
C GLY A 80 0.92 5.94 1.58
N LEU A 81 -0.03 5.09 1.16
CA LEU A 81 -0.14 3.70 1.63
C LEU A 81 1.13 2.88 1.32
N ALA A 82 1.75 3.12 0.16
CA ALA A 82 2.98 2.46 -0.26
C ALA A 82 4.26 3.14 0.27
N GLN A 83 4.15 4.17 1.11
CA GLN A 83 5.28 4.98 1.58
C GLN A 83 6.15 5.56 0.43
N ALA A 84 5.52 5.82 -0.73
CA ALA A 84 6.20 6.18 -1.97
C ALA A 84 6.28 7.71 -2.20
N VAL A 85 5.98 8.52 -1.18
CA VAL A 85 6.01 9.99 -1.28
C VAL A 85 7.37 10.53 -1.74
N PRO A 86 8.52 10.08 -1.21
CA PRO A 86 9.82 10.54 -1.68
C PRO A 86 10.07 10.19 -3.16
N ALA A 87 9.70 8.99 -3.58
CA ALA A 87 9.87 8.53 -4.96
C ALA A 87 8.99 9.32 -5.94
N LEU A 88 7.72 9.61 -5.56
CA LEU A 88 6.83 10.45 -6.35
C LEU A 88 7.41 11.86 -6.53
N ARG A 89 7.92 12.47 -5.46
CA ARG A 89 8.48 13.83 -5.50
C ARG A 89 9.73 13.90 -6.37
N ALA A 90 10.63 12.92 -6.23
CA ALA A 90 11.79 12.81 -7.12
C ALA A 90 11.39 12.66 -8.59
N LEU A 91 10.38 11.83 -8.89
CA LEU A 91 9.86 11.68 -10.26
C LEU A 91 9.28 12.99 -10.80
N ALA A 92 8.50 13.72 -10.00
CA ALA A 92 7.91 14.99 -10.40
C ALA A 92 8.97 16.06 -10.65
N GLU A 93 10.01 16.12 -9.81
CA GLU A 93 11.15 17.03 -9.97
C GLU A 93 11.99 16.71 -11.23
N GLU A 94 12.30 15.43 -11.46
CA GLU A 94 13.10 14.99 -12.61
C GLU A 94 12.37 15.22 -13.94
N THR A 95 11.06 14.97 -13.95
CA THR A 95 10.27 15.00 -15.20
C THR A 95 9.60 16.34 -15.49
N GLY A 96 9.41 17.18 -14.47
CA GLY A 96 8.64 18.43 -14.58
C GLY A 96 7.17 18.22 -14.97
N ILE A 97 6.64 16.99 -14.86
CA ILE A 97 5.27 16.69 -15.27
C ILE A 97 4.28 17.33 -14.27
N PRO A 98 3.28 18.09 -14.74
CA PRO A 98 2.25 18.65 -13.86
C PRO A 98 1.51 17.57 -13.09
N ALA A 99 1.24 17.82 -11.81
CA ALA A 99 0.63 16.87 -10.90
C ALA A 99 -0.63 17.42 -10.25
N VAL A 100 -1.63 16.56 -10.12
CA VAL A 100 -2.87 16.81 -9.39
C VAL A 100 -3.06 15.71 -8.36
N ALA A 101 -3.66 16.01 -7.21
CA ALA A 101 -3.90 15.03 -6.17
C ALA A 101 -5.40 14.80 -5.97
N THR A 102 -5.79 13.54 -5.81
CA THR A 102 -7.11 13.22 -5.22
C THR A 102 -7.18 13.70 -3.77
N LEU A 103 -8.38 13.77 -3.20
CA LEU A 103 -8.55 14.07 -1.76
C LEU A 103 -7.68 13.17 -0.86
N LYS A 104 -7.61 11.86 -1.15
CA LYS A 104 -6.78 10.92 -0.38
C LYS A 104 -5.28 10.99 -0.72
N GLY A 105 -4.92 11.61 -1.83
CA GLY A 105 -3.55 11.83 -2.26
C GLY A 105 -2.92 13.12 -1.72
N LEU A 106 -3.72 14.00 -1.10
CA LEU A 106 -3.23 15.27 -0.54
C LEU A 106 -2.03 15.05 0.39
N GLY A 107 -1.02 15.89 0.23
CA GLY A 107 0.27 15.79 0.92
C GLY A 107 1.33 14.92 0.21
N SER A 108 0.92 14.10 -0.77
CA SER A 108 1.87 13.27 -1.54
C SER A 108 2.73 14.12 -2.48
N VAL A 109 2.09 15.01 -3.25
CA VAL A 109 2.81 16.05 -4.02
C VAL A 109 3.22 17.17 -3.07
N ASP A 110 4.41 17.74 -3.26
CA ASP A 110 4.84 18.90 -2.47
C ASP A 110 3.93 20.11 -2.77
N PRO A 111 3.25 20.70 -1.76
CA PRO A 111 2.35 21.83 -1.96
C PRO A 111 3.03 23.11 -2.46
N HIS A 112 4.36 23.21 -2.35
CA HIS A 112 5.16 24.34 -2.84
C HIS A 112 5.79 24.08 -4.20
N SER A 113 5.59 22.89 -4.78
CA SER A 113 6.13 22.57 -6.10
C SER A 113 5.41 23.36 -7.19
N GLU A 114 6.18 23.94 -8.11
CA GLU A 114 5.65 24.67 -9.27
C GLU A 114 4.79 23.79 -10.20
N VAL A 115 5.02 22.46 -10.19
CA VAL A 115 4.27 21.52 -11.02
C VAL A 115 2.97 21.06 -10.35
N TYR A 116 2.70 21.44 -9.11
CA TYR A 116 1.48 21.04 -8.41
C TYR A 116 0.32 21.96 -8.78
N LEU A 117 -0.74 21.38 -9.35
CA LEU A 117 -1.92 22.09 -9.83
C LEU A 117 -3.10 22.02 -8.84
N GLY A 118 -2.92 21.41 -7.68
CA GLY A 118 -3.94 21.32 -6.64
C GLY A 118 -4.71 20.00 -6.63
N MET A 119 -5.85 20.04 -5.94
CA MET A 119 -6.75 18.90 -5.77
C MET A 119 -7.75 18.81 -6.92
N LEU A 120 -7.97 17.60 -7.44
CA LEU A 120 -9.02 17.27 -8.41
C LEU A 120 -9.87 16.08 -7.96
#